data_AF-A0A2A3VGC7-F1
#
_entry.id   AF-A0A2A3VGC7-F1
#
_cell.length_a   1.000
_cell.length_b   1.000
_cell.length_c   1.000
_cell.angle_alpha   90.00
_cell.angle_beta   90.00
_cell.angle_gamma   90.00
#
_symmetry.space_group_name_H-M   'P 1'
#
loop_
_entity.id
_entity.type
_entity.pdbx_description
1 polymer ?
#
loop_
_entity_poly.entity_id
_entity_poly.type
_entity_poly.pdbx_seq_one_letter_code
_entity_poly.pdbx_strand_id
1 'polypeptide(L)'
;MNRASPPPPTERDVATSPGALRAGEPLARRRSSGIASTRRWRWIAAGLLLALLALVLVVRLLVVDRFWPETRGQTLLDQAGLALAEGRLDADDGSGARQLYEAAAALDPDDVRPRAGLSRVSEAALQQAREALEAHRFDAAHHALQLARDLAAPRDAVDAVADALRAREAEDAGLEALLAQAQAAQARGALDGAPTSALPLYQRILVLDPANADALRGRDEALATVLEQARAALRTGDLRGAGDRIAAARDYDAGHVDLPDTDARLTEELDALRRRAAASLAAGRIERSVAEWRTLLAFDADDPIAQRGLADAATAYAQRAERHARDFNFADADAQLREARLLAPDSESVRAAGDSVERSRARHAQLGPRLPPAERRRRIATLLQEAAAAEARGDLLSPPGDSAYDRIRAARLLAPDDADVARASVRLLPAARQCFDAGLRANNLARARGCLDARAALGDDASTLRQARRRLAQRWLAIGDERLGAGNLAGADAALALARDIDPGVPGHAEFARRLRTASLSGN
;
A
#
# COMPACT_ATOMS: atom_id res chain seq x y z
N MET A 1 -0.99 35.68 -37.80
CA MET A 1 -0.19 35.05 -38.86
C MET A 1 -0.74 33.65 -39.08
N ASN A 2 -1.56 33.44 -40.12
CA ASN A 2 -1.21 32.74 -41.38
C ASN A 2 -0.68 31.31 -41.12
N ARG A 3 -1.20 30.21 -41.65
CA ARG A 3 -2.04 29.88 -42.83
C ARG A 3 -2.58 28.44 -42.60
N ALA A 4 -3.86 28.16 -42.82
CA ALA A 4 -4.48 27.62 -44.05
C ALA A 4 -4.57 26.08 -44.13
N SER A 5 -5.83 25.61 -44.13
CA SER A 5 -6.53 24.49 -44.81
C SER A 5 -5.77 23.68 -45.89
N PRO A 6 -6.20 22.44 -46.29
CA PRO A 6 -7.60 21.97 -46.33
C PRO A 6 -7.91 20.50 -45.92
N PRO A 7 -9.20 20.09 -45.94
CA PRO A 7 -9.73 18.91 -45.26
C PRO A 7 -10.47 17.93 -46.24
N PRO A 8 -11.49 17.11 -45.84
CA PRO A 8 -11.63 15.68 -46.15
C PRO A 8 -12.78 15.45 -47.19
N PRO A 9 -13.45 14.27 -47.35
CA PRO A 9 -14.45 13.83 -46.35
C PRO A 9 -14.75 12.31 -46.29
N THR A 10 -15.55 12.01 -45.26
CA THR A 10 -16.36 10.84 -44.94
C THR A 10 -17.40 10.47 -46.00
N GLU A 11 -17.71 9.17 -46.13
CA GLU A 11 -19.00 8.70 -46.62
C GLU A 11 -19.22 7.23 -46.26
N ARG A 12 -20.36 6.93 -45.63
CA ARG A 12 -21.14 5.70 -45.80
C ARG A 12 -22.49 5.92 -45.11
N ASP A 13 -23.54 6.06 -45.92
CA ASP A 13 -24.76 5.28 -45.73
C ASP A 13 -25.76 5.41 -46.90
N VAL A 14 -26.17 4.22 -47.37
CA VAL A 14 -27.55 3.82 -47.71
C VAL A 14 -28.19 4.24 -49.06
N ALA A 15 -28.79 3.20 -49.67
CA ALA A 15 -30.00 3.16 -50.52
C ALA A 15 -29.92 3.50 -52.03
N THR A 16 -30.01 2.41 -52.81
CA THR A 16 -31.03 2.11 -53.84
C THR A 16 -31.55 3.21 -54.78
N SER A 17 -31.33 2.92 -56.06
CA SER A 17 -32.25 3.03 -57.21
C SER A 17 -32.33 4.34 -58.02
N PRO A 18 -32.64 4.25 -59.33
CA PRO A 18 -32.01 5.06 -60.38
C PRO A 18 -32.91 6.16 -60.98
N GLY A 19 -32.30 7.28 -61.39
CA GLY A 19 -32.93 8.32 -62.23
C GLY A 19 -32.77 7.98 -63.73
N ALA A 20 -33.82 7.95 -64.53
CA ALA A 20 -34.64 9.06 -65.04
C ALA A 20 -33.96 9.83 -66.19
N LEU A 21 -34.47 9.63 -67.42
CA LEU A 21 -34.32 10.58 -68.53
C LEU A 21 -35.72 10.98 -69.04
N ARG A 22 -36.02 12.26 -68.86
CA ARG A 22 -37.07 13.12 -69.47
C ARG A 22 -36.77 13.33 -70.96
N ALA A 23 -37.62 13.80 -71.88
CA ALA A 23 -39.04 14.15 -71.98
C ALA A 23 -39.29 14.58 -73.46
N GLY A 24 -40.57 14.70 -73.84
CA GLY A 24 -41.06 15.36 -75.07
C GLY A 24 -41.45 14.37 -76.16
N GLU A 25 -42.54 14.47 -76.92
CA GLU A 25 -43.63 15.44 -77.07
C GLU A 25 -44.76 14.74 -77.86
N PRO A 26 -45.96 15.33 -78.01
CA PRO A 26 -47.19 14.60 -78.37
C PRO A 26 -47.67 14.80 -79.83
N LEU A 27 -48.71 14.03 -80.21
CA LEU A 27 -49.86 14.36 -81.10
C LEU A 27 -50.22 13.31 -82.18
N ALA A 28 -51.45 12.82 -82.03
CA ALA A 28 -52.52 12.73 -83.04
C ALA A 28 -52.39 11.87 -84.32
N ARG A 29 -53.24 10.82 -84.34
CA ARG A 29 -54.00 10.18 -85.44
C ARG A 29 -53.88 10.76 -86.86
N ARG A 30 -53.58 9.88 -87.84
CA ARG A 30 -54.49 9.50 -88.95
C ARG A 30 -53.98 8.30 -89.80
N ARG A 31 -54.94 7.40 -90.04
CA ARG A 31 -55.19 6.33 -91.04
C ARG A 31 -54.26 6.01 -92.23
N SER A 32 -54.33 4.70 -92.57
CA SER A 32 -54.26 3.98 -93.88
C SER A 32 -52.89 3.88 -94.57
N SER A 33 -52.46 2.79 -95.22
CA SER A 33 -52.97 1.42 -95.50
C SER A 33 -51.92 0.66 -96.33
N GLY A 34 -51.71 -0.66 -96.09
CA GLY A 34 -51.11 -1.66 -97.03
C GLY A 34 -49.59 -1.51 -97.31
N ILE A 35 -48.78 -2.51 -97.66
CA ILE A 35 -49.00 -3.81 -98.31
C ILE A 35 -47.87 -4.81 -97.94
N ALA A 36 -48.29 -6.02 -97.58
CA ALA A 36 -47.76 -7.39 -97.77
C ALA A 36 -46.25 -7.79 -97.76
N SER A 37 -46.05 -8.94 -97.09
CA SER A 37 -45.04 -10.01 -97.25
C SER A 37 -43.65 -9.73 -96.64
N THR A 38 -43.10 -10.52 -95.71
CA THR A 38 -42.92 -11.97 -95.71
C THR A 38 -42.83 -12.54 -94.28
N ARG A 39 -43.94 -13.09 -93.77
CA ARG A 39 -44.11 -13.56 -92.37
C ARG A 39 -43.52 -14.96 -92.09
N ARG A 40 -42.86 -15.61 -93.05
CA ARG A 40 -42.31 -16.98 -92.88
C ARG A 40 -40.83 -16.99 -92.48
N TRP A 41 -40.05 -15.97 -92.84
CA TRP A 41 -38.59 -16.00 -92.60
C TRP A 41 -38.19 -15.67 -91.15
N ARG A 42 -38.99 -14.90 -90.40
CA ARG A 42 -38.71 -14.61 -88.98
C ARG A 42 -38.89 -15.82 -88.06
N TRP A 43 -39.83 -16.72 -88.39
CA TRP A 43 -39.98 -18.00 -87.68
C TRP A 43 -38.95 -19.03 -88.11
N ILE A 44 -38.51 -18.99 -89.37
CA ILE A 44 -37.37 -19.81 -89.83
C ILE A 44 -36.08 -19.31 -89.18
N ALA A 45 -35.82 -18.00 -89.11
CA ALA A 45 -34.63 -17.44 -88.46
C ALA A 45 -34.64 -17.62 -86.94
N ALA A 46 -35.80 -17.45 -86.27
CA ALA A 46 -35.92 -17.75 -84.84
C ALA A 46 -35.80 -19.26 -84.56
N GLY A 47 -36.39 -20.10 -85.41
CA GLY A 47 -36.26 -21.55 -85.34
C GLY A 47 -34.84 -22.03 -85.63
N LEU A 48 -34.14 -21.41 -86.59
CA LEU A 48 -32.72 -21.67 -86.88
C LEU A 48 -31.84 -21.19 -85.75
N LEU A 49 -32.10 -20.03 -85.16
CA LEU A 49 -31.31 -19.53 -84.04
C LEU A 49 -31.53 -20.39 -82.79
N LEU A 50 -32.76 -20.83 -82.53
CA LEU A 50 -33.09 -21.71 -81.42
C LEU A 50 -32.59 -23.14 -81.65
N ALA A 51 -32.64 -23.63 -82.89
CA ALA A 51 -32.04 -24.91 -83.29
C ALA A 51 -30.52 -24.84 -83.29
N LEU A 52 -29.90 -23.70 -83.63
CA LEU A 52 -28.45 -23.49 -83.56
C LEU A 52 -28.01 -23.34 -82.10
N LEU A 53 -28.79 -22.66 -81.25
CA LEU A 53 -28.56 -22.62 -79.81
C LEU A 53 -28.71 -24.03 -79.21
N ALA A 54 -29.78 -24.75 -79.57
CA ALA A 54 -30.01 -26.12 -79.10
C ALA A 54 -28.93 -27.07 -79.64
N LEU A 55 -28.47 -26.90 -80.88
CA LEU A 55 -27.38 -27.68 -81.47
C LEU A 55 -26.05 -27.36 -80.80
N VAL A 56 -25.75 -26.09 -80.51
CA VAL A 56 -24.57 -25.69 -79.73
C VAL A 56 -24.64 -26.27 -78.32
N LEU A 57 -25.83 -26.27 -77.70
CA LEU A 57 -26.06 -26.84 -76.37
C LEU A 57 -25.92 -28.37 -76.37
N VAL A 58 -26.49 -29.05 -77.36
CA VAL A 58 -26.40 -30.51 -77.55
C VAL A 58 -24.97 -30.92 -77.92
N VAL A 59 -24.28 -30.19 -78.79
CA VAL A 59 -22.88 -30.45 -79.14
C VAL A 59 -21.98 -30.23 -77.92
N ARG A 60 -22.21 -29.19 -77.09
CA ARG A 60 -21.50 -29.01 -75.82
C ARG A 60 -21.72 -30.18 -74.85
N LEU A 61 -22.98 -30.51 -74.58
CA LEU A 61 -23.37 -31.46 -73.53
C LEU A 61 -23.18 -32.94 -73.89
N LEU A 62 -23.24 -33.29 -75.18
CA LEU A 62 -23.23 -34.69 -75.65
C LEU A 62 -21.98 -35.07 -76.46
N VAL A 63 -21.29 -34.11 -77.08
CA VAL A 63 -20.13 -34.39 -77.94
C VAL A 63 -18.83 -33.86 -77.32
N VAL A 64 -18.79 -32.63 -76.81
CA VAL A 64 -17.57 -32.08 -76.18
C VAL A 64 -17.28 -32.75 -74.84
N ASP A 65 -18.27 -32.84 -73.94
CA ASP A 65 -18.12 -33.51 -72.62
C ASP A 65 -17.92 -35.04 -72.72
N ARG A 66 -18.19 -35.65 -73.88
CA ARG A 66 -18.09 -37.09 -74.13
C ARG A 66 -16.84 -37.49 -74.93
N PHE A 67 -16.28 -36.60 -75.75
CA PHE A 67 -15.15 -36.89 -76.64
C PHE A 67 -13.89 -36.05 -76.38
N TRP A 68 -13.91 -35.03 -75.50
CA TRP A 68 -12.72 -34.23 -75.13
C TRP A 68 -12.53 -34.12 -73.61
N PRO A 69 -11.77 -35.04 -72.96
CA PRO A 69 -11.41 -34.93 -71.54
C PRO A 69 -10.55 -33.69 -71.20
N GLU A 70 -9.89 -33.06 -72.19
CA GLU A 70 -8.97 -31.93 -71.95
C GLU A 70 -9.65 -30.65 -71.40
N THR A 71 -10.92 -30.35 -71.75
CA THR A 71 -11.57 -29.10 -71.31
C THR A 71 -12.01 -29.11 -69.85
N ARG A 72 -12.31 -30.30 -69.31
CA ARG A 72 -12.78 -30.46 -67.92
C ARG A 72 -11.61 -30.42 -66.94
N GLY A 73 -10.47 -31.04 -67.30
CA GLY A 73 -9.22 -30.93 -66.54
C GLY A 73 -8.72 -29.49 -66.45
N GLN A 74 -8.75 -28.74 -67.57
CA GLN A 74 -8.36 -27.33 -67.59
C GLN A 74 -9.23 -26.46 -66.66
N THR A 75 -10.55 -26.69 -66.66
CA THR A 75 -11.49 -25.96 -65.80
C THR A 75 -11.21 -26.22 -64.32
N LEU A 76 -10.91 -27.47 -63.93
CA LEU A 76 -10.56 -27.82 -62.55
C LEU A 76 -9.23 -27.20 -62.13
N LEU A 77 -8.23 -27.15 -63.02
CA LEU A 77 -6.95 -26.49 -62.74
C LEU A 77 -7.09 -24.98 -62.52
N ASP A 78 -7.95 -24.32 -63.30
CA ASP A 78 -8.24 -22.88 -63.15
C ASP A 78 -9.00 -22.61 -61.84
N GLN A 79 -9.99 -23.45 -61.50
CA GLN A 79 -10.71 -23.37 -60.23
C GLN A 79 -9.80 -23.64 -59.03
N ALA A 80 -8.92 -24.64 -59.12
CA ALA A 80 -7.95 -24.95 -58.08
C ALA A 80 -6.96 -23.79 -57.86
N GLY A 81 -6.51 -23.15 -58.94
CA GLY A 81 -5.66 -21.96 -58.87
C GLY A 81 -6.35 -20.78 -58.19
N LEU A 82 -7.64 -20.57 -58.44
CA LEU A 82 -8.45 -19.57 -57.74
C LEU A 82 -8.61 -19.88 -56.25
N ALA A 83 -8.96 -21.12 -55.91
CA ALA A 83 -9.09 -21.56 -54.51
C ALA A 83 -7.77 -21.39 -53.73
N LEU A 84 -6.63 -21.70 -54.37
CA LEU A 84 -5.30 -21.48 -53.80
C LEU A 84 -5.01 -19.99 -53.57
N ALA A 85 -5.32 -19.13 -54.55
CA ALA A 85 -5.12 -17.69 -54.43
C ALA A 85 -5.99 -17.05 -53.33
N GLU A 86 -7.15 -17.62 -53.05
CA GLU A 86 -8.05 -17.20 -51.97
C GLU A 86 -7.66 -17.79 -50.59
N GLY A 87 -6.64 -18.66 -50.53
CA GLY A 87 -6.24 -19.34 -49.29
C GLY A 87 -7.17 -20.48 -48.87
N ARG A 88 -8.09 -20.92 -49.74
CA ARG A 88 -8.97 -22.07 -49.52
C ARG A 88 -8.24 -23.37 -49.89
N LEU A 89 -7.27 -23.75 -49.06
CA LEU A 89 -6.36 -24.86 -49.35
C LEU A 89 -7.03 -26.23 -49.24
N ASP A 90 -7.92 -26.40 -48.26
CA ASP A 90 -8.62 -27.64 -47.96
C ASP A 90 -10.07 -27.32 -47.56
N ALA A 91 -11.04 -28.02 -48.13
CA ALA A 91 -12.45 -27.83 -47.82
C ALA A 91 -13.24 -29.14 -47.97
N ASP A 92 -14.05 -29.47 -46.96
CA ASP A 92 -14.86 -30.70 -46.91
C ASP A 92 -15.93 -30.76 -48.01
N ASP A 93 -16.36 -29.61 -48.55
CA ASP A 93 -17.33 -29.51 -49.63
C ASP A 93 -16.72 -29.80 -51.02
N GLY A 94 -15.42 -30.09 -51.09
CA GLY A 94 -14.69 -30.36 -52.33
C GLY A 94 -14.28 -29.11 -53.10
N SER A 95 -14.55 -27.91 -52.59
CA SER A 95 -14.18 -26.64 -53.24
C SER A 95 -12.75 -26.18 -52.95
N GLY A 96 -12.02 -26.93 -52.12
CA GLY A 96 -10.64 -26.63 -51.74
C GLY A 96 -9.63 -26.88 -52.86
N ALA A 97 -8.54 -26.14 -52.84
CA ALA A 97 -7.48 -26.25 -53.84
C ALA A 97 -6.89 -27.66 -53.92
N ARG A 98 -6.73 -28.35 -52.78
CA ARG A 98 -6.30 -29.75 -52.72
C ARG A 98 -7.26 -30.66 -53.49
N GLN A 99 -8.55 -30.65 -53.14
CA GLN A 99 -9.56 -31.52 -53.73
C GLN A 99 -9.68 -31.29 -55.24
N LEU A 100 -9.61 -30.03 -55.69
CA LEU A 100 -9.70 -29.68 -57.10
C LEU A 100 -8.46 -30.13 -57.90
N TYR A 101 -7.26 -30.02 -57.34
CA TYR A 101 -6.04 -30.57 -57.97
C TYR A 101 -6.00 -32.10 -57.93
N GLU A 102 -6.43 -32.75 -56.86
CA GLU A 102 -6.56 -34.23 -56.78
C GLU A 102 -7.58 -34.75 -57.80
N ALA A 103 -8.73 -34.07 -57.94
CA ALA A 103 -9.73 -34.40 -58.95
C ALA A 103 -9.20 -34.23 -60.38
N ALA A 104 -8.40 -33.18 -60.64
CA ALA A 104 -7.71 -33.00 -61.91
C ALA A 104 -6.68 -34.10 -62.18
N ALA A 105 -5.91 -34.53 -61.17
CA ALA A 105 -4.94 -35.62 -61.26
C ALA A 105 -5.61 -36.99 -61.52
N ALA A 106 -6.81 -37.21 -60.98
CA ALA A 106 -7.57 -38.44 -61.20
C ALA A 106 -8.16 -38.55 -62.62
N LEU A 107 -8.40 -37.42 -63.30
CA LEU A 107 -8.90 -37.38 -64.67
C LEU A 107 -7.80 -37.70 -65.70
N ASP A 108 -6.58 -37.22 -65.46
CA ASP A 108 -5.42 -37.47 -66.32
C ASP A 108 -4.16 -37.75 -65.47
N PRO A 109 -3.81 -39.02 -65.24
CA PRO A 109 -2.64 -39.40 -64.44
C PRO A 109 -1.28 -38.99 -65.05
N ASP A 110 -1.25 -38.76 -66.37
CA ASP A 110 -0.04 -38.40 -67.13
C ASP A 110 0.22 -36.88 -67.11
N ASP A 111 -0.76 -36.06 -66.71
CA ASP A 111 -0.60 -34.61 -66.54
C ASP A 111 0.25 -34.27 -65.31
N VAL A 112 1.29 -33.46 -65.52
CA VAL A 112 2.19 -32.98 -64.46
C VAL A 112 1.69 -31.73 -63.75
N ARG A 113 0.75 -30.97 -64.35
CA ARG A 113 0.25 -29.70 -63.81
C ARG A 113 -0.48 -29.85 -62.47
N PRO A 114 -1.37 -30.85 -62.25
CA PRO A 114 -1.99 -31.06 -60.95
C PRO A 114 -0.97 -31.32 -59.83
N ARG A 115 0.10 -32.09 -60.12
CA ARG A 115 1.18 -32.37 -59.16
C ARG A 115 1.92 -31.08 -58.76
N ALA A 116 2.24 -30.23 -59.74
CA ALA A 116 2.81 -28.90 -59.46
C ALA A 116 1.85 -27.99 -58.68
N GLY A 117 0.54 -28.10 -58.94
CA GLY A 117 -0.51 -27.46 -58.16
C GLY A 117 -0.51 -27.89 -56.70
N LEU A 118 -0.54 -29.19 -56.43
CA LEU A 118 -0.49 -29.76 -55.07
C LEU A 118 0.79 -29.36 -54.33
N SER A 119 1.93 -29.27 -55.02
CA SER A 119 3.19 -28.73 -54.43
C SER A 119 2.99 -27.30 -53.93
N ARG A 120 2.36 -26.43 -54.72
CA ARG A 120 2.06 -25.04 -54.31
C ARG A 120 1.05 -24.96 -53.17
N VAL A 121 0.06 -25.86 -53.14
CA VAL A 121 -0.88 -25.96 -52.00
C VAL A 121 -0.13 -26.37 -50.74
N SER A 122 0.83 -27.30 -50.83
CA SER A 122 1.65 -27.72 -49.68
C SER A 122 2.52 -26.58 -49.12
N GLU A 123 3.09 -25.74 -50.00
CA GLU A 123 3.84 -24.55 -49.62
C GLU A 123 2.95 -23.49 -48.95
N ALA A 124 1.76 -23.26 -49.52
CA ALA A 124 0.77 -22.36 -48.94
C ALA A 124 0.28 -22.86 -47.57
N ALA A 125 0.15 -24.18 -47.38
CA ALA A 125 -0.24 -24.77 -46.11
C ALA A 125 0.83 -24.56 -45.03
N LEU A 126 2.11 -24.68 -45.38
CA LEU A 126 3.22 -24.32 -44.47
C LEU A 126 3.20 -22.82 -44.10
N GLN A 127 2.86 -21.95 -45.05
CA GLN A 127 2.74 -20.52 -44.79
C GLN A 127 1.55 -20.23 -43.84
N GLN A 128 0.39 -20.83 -44.09
CA GLN A 128 -0.78 -20.72 -43.23
C GLN A 128 -0.50 -21.25 -41.81
N ALA A 129 0.29 -22.33 -41.67
CA ALA A 129 0.69 -22.85 -40.37
C ALA A 129 1.57 -21.86 -39.59
N ARG A 130 2.49 -21.16 -40.25
CA ARG A 130 3.32 -20.11 -39.63
C ARG A 130 2.48 -18.90 -39.19
N GLU A 131 1.56 -18.45 -40.03
CA GLU A 131 0.66 -17.34 -39.71
C GLU A 131 -0.30 -17.70 -38.55
N ALA A 132 -0.77 -18.93 -38.50
CA ALA A 132 -1.55 -19.43 -37.38
C ALA A 132 -0.72 -19.50 -36.08
N LEU A 133 0.54 -19.92 -36.17
CA LEU A 133 1.48 -19.96 -35.05
C LEU A 133 1.79 -18.55 -34.51
N GLU A 134 2.02 -17.56 -35.39
CA GLU A 134 2.21 -16.16 -34.99
C GLU A 134 0.96 -15.57 -34.32
N ALA A 135 -0.22 -16.00 -34.76
CA ALA A 135 -1.49 -15.60 -34.17
C ALA A 135 -1.89 -16.43 -32.93
N HIS A 136 -1.02 -17.31 -32.42
CA HIS A 136 -1.30 -18.22 -31.29
C HIS A 136 -2.54 -19.11 -31.49
N ARG A 137 -2.88 -19.44 -32.75
CA ARG A 137 -4.00 -20.33 -33.11
C ARG A 137 -3.47 -21.75 -33.36
N PHE A 138 -3.08 -22.43 -32.28
CA PHE A 138 -2.39 -23.71 -32.35
C PHE A 138 -3.18 -24.81 -33.10
N ASP A 139 -4.49 -24.93 -32.89
CA ASP A 139 -5.33 -25.88 -33.63
C ASP A 139 -5.30 -25.64 -35.14
N ALA A 140 -5.36 -24.38 -35.56
CA ALA A 140 -5.27 -24.01 -36.97
C ALA A 140 -3.87 -24.27 -37.56
N ALA A 141 -2.82 -24.07 -36.75
CA ALA A 141 -1.45 -24.39 -37.14
C ALA A 141 -1.25 -25.92 -37.32
N HIS A 142 -1.81 -26.74 -36.42
CA HIS A 142 -1.81 -28.20 -36.55
C HIS A 142 -2.54 -28.67 -37.81
N HIS A 143 -3.74 -28.12 -38.08
CA HIS A 143 -4.52 -28.48 -39.27
C HIS A 143 -3.75 -28.14 -40.57
N ALA A 144 -3.20 -26.94 -40.67
CA ALA A 144 -2.42 -26.51 -41.83
C ALA A 144 -1.12 -27.31 -42.00
N LEU A 145 -0.45 -27.66 -40.90
CA LEU A 145 0.75 -28.50 -40.92
C LEU A 145 0.43 -29.94 -41.33
N GLN A 146 -0.72 -30.47 -40.91
CA GLN A 146 -1.19 -31.79 -41.31
C GLN A 146 -1.49 -31.83 -42.82
N LEU A 147 -2.17 -30.80 -43.35
CA LEU A 147 -2.39 -30.64 -44.78
C LEU A 147 -1.08 -30.61 -45.59
N ALA A 148 -0.06 -29.88 -45.10
CA ALA A 148 1.26 -29.85 -45.72
C ALA A 148 1.94 -31.22 -45.75
N ARG A 149 1.79 -32.03 -44.68
CA ARG A 149 2.32 -33.41 -44.61
C ARG A 149 1.60 -34.34 -45.60
N ASP A 150 0.28 -34.26 -45.67
CA ASP A 150 -0.53 -35.09 -46.55
C ASP A 150 -0.21 -34.84 -48.03
N LEU A 151 0.17 -33.60 -48.37
CA LEU A 151 0.62 -33.18 -49.70
C LEU A 151 2.12 -33.37 -49.98
N ALA A 152 2.83 -34.08 -49.10
CA ALA A 152 4.26 -34.39 -49.23
C ALA A 152 5.18 -33.16 -49.39
N ALA A 153 4.93 -32.09 -48.62
CA ALA A 153 5.82 -30.94 -48.53
C ALA A 153 7.27 -31.32 -48.14
N PRO A 154 8.28 -30.50 -48.45
CA PRO A 154 9.67 -30.73 -48.06
C PRO A 154 9.80 -30.98 -46.55
N ARG A 155 10.46 -32.09 -46.18
CA ARG A 155 10.53 -32.57 -44.77
C ARG A 155 11.19 -31.56 -43.84
N ASP A 156 12.26 -30.92 -44.30
CA ASP A 156 12.98 -29.87 -43.58
C ASP A 156 12.08 -28.69 -43.21
N ALA A 157 11.20 -28.26 -44.14
CA ALA A 157 10.28 -27.17 -43.91
C ALA A 157 9.14 -27.56 -42.96
N VAL A 158 8.62 -28.79 -43.06
CA VAL A 158 7.62 -29.35 -42.14
C VAL A 158 8.19 -29.47 -40.72
N ASP A 159 9.39 -30.02 -40.58
CA ASP A 159 10.03 -30.23 -39.28
C ASP A 159 10.31 -28.90 -38.59
N ALA A 160 10.78 -27.88 -39.33
CA ALA A 160 11.01 -26.55 -38.79
C ALA A 160 9.73 -25.91 -38.21
N VAL A 161 8.58 -26.03 -38.89
CA VAL A 161 7.30 -25.50 -38.40
C VAL A 161 6.76 -26.35 -37.24
N ALA A 162 6.93 -27.67 -37.29
CA ALA A 162 6.55 -28.58 -36.21
C ALA A 162 7.32 -28.30 -34.91
N ASP A 163 8.63 -28.04 -35.02
CA ASP A 163 9.49 -27.72 -33.88
C ASP A 163 9.12 -26.37 -33.27
N ALA A 164 8.88 -25.36 -34.11
CA ALA A 164 8.43 -24.04 -33.66
C ALA A 164 7.05 -24.11 -32.97
N LEU A 165 6.10 -24.89 -33.52
CA LEU A 165 4.78 -25.12 -32.93
C LEU A 165 4.91 -25.77 -31.55
N ARG A 166 5.66 -26.87 -31.43
CA ARG A 166 5.89 -27.56 -30.15
C ARG A 166 6.55 -26.66 -29.10
N ALA A 167 7.54 -25.86 -29.51
CA ALA A 167 8.21 -24.93 -28.61
C ALA A 167 7.22 -23.88 -28.06
N ARG A 168 6.37 -23.33 -28.93
CA ARG A 168 5.42 -22.29 -28.55
C ARG A 168 4.27 -22.80 -27.70
N GLU A 169 3.75 -23.99 -27.98
CA GLU A 169 2.77 -24.68 -27.13
C GLU A 169 3.34 -25.01 -25.75
N ALA A 170 4.62 -25.41 -25.67
CA ALA A 170 5.27 -25.69 -24.39
C ALA A 170 5.45 -24.41 -23.54
N GLU A 171 5.73 -23.27 -24.18
CA GLU A 171 5.78 -21.97 -23.51
C GLU A 171 4.39 -21.54 -23.00
N ASP A 172 3.36 -21.68 -23.83
CA ASP A 172 1.96 -21.33 -23.49
C ASP A 172 1.43 -22.18 -22.33
N ALA A 173 1.63 -23.50 -22.38
CA ALA A 173 1.29 -24.39 -21.26
C ALA A 173 2.07 -24.04 -19.98
N GLY A 174 3.29 -23.53 -20.12
CA GLY A 174 4.08 -23.00 -19.01
C GLY A 174 3.49 -21.72 -18.40
N LEU A 175 2.92 -20.84 -19.23
CA LEU A 175 2.22 -19.63 -18.78
C LEU A 175 0.92 -19.96 -18.06
N GLU A 176 0.11 -20.89 -18.57
CA GLU A 176 -1.11 -21.36 -17.90
C GLU A 176 -0.78 -21.97 -16.53
N ALA A 177 0.26 -22.81 -16.46
CA ALA A 177 0.71 -23.41 -15.21
C ALA A 177 1.22 -22.35 -14.20
N LEU A 178 1.91 -21.30 -14.66
CA LEU A 178 2.31 -20.17 -13.83
C LEU A 178 1.11 -19.37 -13.34
N LEU A 179 0.12 -19.14 -14.20
CA LEU A 179 -1.10 -18.41 -13.85
C LEU A 179 -1.89 -19.16 -12.77
N ALA A 180 -2.05 -20.48 -12.90
CA ALA A 180 -2.68 -21.31 -11.90
C ALA A 180 -1.93 -21.29 -10.55
N GLN A 181 -0.59 -21.28 -10.58
CA GLN A 181 0.23 -21.13 -9.37
C GLN A 181 0.04 -19.76 -8.71
N ALA A 182 -0.02 -18.68 -9.50
CA ALA A 182 -0.23 -17.32 -9.00
C ALA A 182 -1.59 -17.20 -8.30
N GLN A 183 -2.65 -17.70 -8.94
CA GLN A 183 -4.00 -17.72 -8.39
C GLN A 183 -4.08 -18.57 -7.10
N ALA A 184 -3.42 -19.72 -7.06
CA ALA A 184 -3.35 -20.56 -5.86
C ALA A 184 -2.56 -19.89 -4.72
N ALA A 185 -1.50 -19.14 -5.02
CA ALA A 185 -0.77 -18.36 -4.03
C ALA A 185 -1.64 -17.24 -3.46
N GLN A 186 -2.35 -16.50 -4.33
CA GLN A 186 -3.28 -15.44 -3.95
C GLN A 186 -4.42 -15.96 -3.06
N ALA A 187 -5.04 -17.08 -3.42
CA ALA A 187 -6.11 -17.70 -2.63
C ALA A 187 -5.67 -18.11 -1.22
N ARG A 188 -4.37 -18.40 -1.02
CA ARG A 188 -3.78 -18.70 0.30
C ARG A 188 -3.30 -17.45 1.05
N GLY A 189 -3.45 -16.26 0.46
CA GLY A 189 -2.95 -15.00 1.02
C GLY A 189 -1.42 -14.82 0.92
N ALA A 190 -0.73 -15.66 0.16
CA ALA A 190 0.70 -15.52 -0.11
C ALA A 190 0.90 -14.51 -1.25
N LEU A 191 0.81 -13.22 -0.93
CA LEU A 191 0.79 -12.14 -1.92
C LEU A 191 2.18 -11.68 -2.36
N ASP A 192 3.13 -11.58 -1.43
CA ASP A 192 4.49 -11.06 -1.66
C ASP A 192 5.54 -11.78 -0.78
N GLY A 193 6.82 -11.44 -0.94
CA GLY A 193 7.93 -11.82 -0.06
C GLY A 193 8.62 -13.15 -0.38
N ALA A 194 8.05 -13.97 -1.26
CA ALA A 194 8.65 -15.20 -1.76
C ALA A 194 8.50 -15.29 -3.29
N PRO A 195 9.45 -15.92 -4.02
CA PRO A 195 9.34 -16.07 -5.48
C PRO A 195 8.10 -16.85 -5.96
N THR A 196 7.48 -17.61 -5.06
CA THR A 196 6.25 -18.40 -5.31
C THR A 196 4.99 -17.69 -4.81
N SER A 197 5.09 -16.44 -4.35
CA SER A 197 3.95 -15.61 -3.99
C SER A 197 3.27 -15.06 -5.25
N ALA A 198 2.03 -14.60 -5.10
CA ALA A 198 1.18 -14.19 -6.22
C ALA A 198 1.81 -13.07 -7.06
N LEU A 199 2.27 -11.97 -6.44
CA LEU A 199 2.80 -10.81 -7.18
C LEU A 199 4.06 -11.12 -8.00
N PRO A 200 5.10 -11.81 -7.47
CA PRO A 200 6.22 -12.29 -8.28
C PRO A 200 5.82 -13.18 -9.45
N LEU A 201 4.84 -14.08 -9.25
CA LEU A 201 4.37 -14.99 -10.29
C LEU A 201 3.65 -14.22 -11.41
N TYR A 202 2.74 -13.30 -11.05
CA TYR A 202 2.11 -12.40 -12.03
C TYR A 202 3.13 -11.54 -12.76
N GLN A 203 4.11 -10.96 -12.06
CA GLN A 203 5.18 -10.19 -12.68
C GLN A 203 5.97 -11.03 -13.68
N ARG A 204 6.27 -12.30 -13.37
CA ARG A 204 6.96 -13.21 -14.29
C ARG A 204 6.14 -13.49 -15.55
N ILE A 205 4.82 -13.69 -15.41
CA ILE A 205 3.92 -13.84 -16.55
C ILE A 205 3.94 -12.58 -17.41
N LEU A 206 3.83 -11.39 -16.79
CA LEU A 206 3.81 -10.10 -17.49
C LEU A 206 5.15 -9.72 -18.15
N VAL A 207 6.27 -10.29 -17.71
CA VAL A 207 7.56 -10.18 -18.41
C VAL A 207 7.57 -11.00 -19.70
N LEU A 208 6.88 -12.15 -19.73
CA LEU A 208 6.78 -13.04 -20.89
C LEU A 208 5.68 -12.59 -21.87
N ASP A 209 4.54 -12.14 -21.33
CA ASP A 209 3.39 -11.62 -22.05
C ASP A 209 2.82 -10.37 -21.34
N PRO A 210 3.27 -9.16 -21.75
CA PRO A 210 2.79 -7.91 -21.15
C PRO A 210 1.30 -7.61 -21.35
N ALA A 211 0.65 -8.27 -22.30
CA ALA A 211 -0.76 -8.07 -22.63
C ALA A 211 -1.69 -9.10 -21.95
N ASN A 212 -1.14 -9.99 -21.12
CA ASN A 212 -1.91 -11.03 -20.45
C ASN A 212 -2.97 -10.44 -19.50
N ALA A 213 -4.23 -10.45 -19.93
CA ALA A 213 -5.32 -9.80 -19.21
C ALA A 213 -5.58 -10.41 -17.82
N ASP A 214 -5.41 -11.72 -17.66
CA ASP A 214 -5.65 -12.40 -16.39
C ASP A 214 -4.51 -12.14 -15.39
N ALA A 215 -3.26 -12.06 -15.86
CA ALA A 215 -2.15 -11.67 -15.00
C ALA A 215 -2.21 -10.19 -14.59
N LEU A 216 -2.63 -9.29 -15.49
CA LEU A 216 -2.87 -7.89 -15.15
C LEU A 216 -3.96 -7.75 -14.08
N ARG A 217 -5.10 -8.42 -14.27
CA ARG A 217 -6.21 -8.42 -13.30
C ARG A 217 -5.79 -9.03 -11.96
N GLY A 218 -5.11 -10.18 -11.99
CA GLY A 218 -4.65 -10.85 -10.78
C GLY A 218 -3.62 -10.02 -9.99
N ARG A 219 -2.71 -9.33 -10.68
CA ARG A 219 -1.80 -8.36 -10.05
C ARG A 219 -2.56 -7.23 -9.37
N ASP A 220 -3.52 -6.61 -10.06
CA ASP A 220 -4.35 -5.52 -9.53
C ASP A 220 -5.11 -5.95 -8.26
N GLU A 221 -5.76 -7.11 -8.28
CA GLU A 221 -6.47 -7.66 -7.11
C GLU A 221 -5.51 -7.99 -5.95
N ALA A 222 -4.34 -8.55 -6.24
CA ALA A 222 -3.33 -8.84 -5.23
C ALA A 222 -2.77 -7.54 -4.61
N LEU A 223 -2.53 -6.50 -5.41
CA LEU A 223 -2.08 -5.19 -4.94
C LEU A 223 -3.13 -4.48 -4.09
N ALA A 224 -4.40 -4.50 -4.51
CA ALA A 224 -5.50 -3.98 -3.72
C ALA A 224 -5.56 -4.67 -2.33
N THR A 225 -5.32 -5.97 -2.28
CA THR A 225 -5.26 -6.71 -1.01
C THR A 225 -4.05 -6.32 -0.15
N VAL A 226 -2.85 -6.16 -0.75
CA VAL A 226 -1.64 -5.70 -0.03
C VAL A 226 -1.86 -4.30 0.55
N LEU A 227 -2.46 -3.39 -0.23
CA LEU A 227 -2.74 -2.02 0.21
C LEU A 227 -3.83 -1.97 1.28
N GLU A 228 -4.84 -2.83 1.23
CA GLU A 228 -5.80 -2.94 2.34
C GLU A 228 -5.15 -3.47 3.62
N GLN A 229 -4.23 -4.43 3.52
CA GLN A 229 -3.44 -4.87 4.67
C GLN A 229 -2.55 -3.75 5.23
N ALA A 230 -1.98 -2.90 4.37
CA ALA A 230 -1.24 -1.72 4.80
C ALA A 230 -2.15 -0.73 5.55
N ARG A 231 -3.35 -0.44 5.03
CA ARG A 231 -4.34 0.40 5.71
C ARG A 231 -4.77 -0.18 7.05
N ALA A 232 -4.91 -1.50 7.15
CA ALA A 232 -5.19 -2.17 8.43
C ALA A 232 -4.02 -2.04 9.42
N ALA A 233 -2.79 -2.19 8.96
CA ALA A 233 -1.59 -1.99 9.78
C ALA A 233 -1.53 -0.54 10.32
N LEU A 234 -1.80 0.46 9.49
CA LEU A 234 -1.89 1.88 9.91
C LEU A 234 -2.93 2.07 11.02
N ARG A 235 -4.13 1.48 10.90
CA ARG A 235 -5.18 1.55 11.94
C ARG A 235 -4.75 0.97 13.29
N THR A 236 -3.85 -0.02 13.28
CA THR A 236 -3.34 -0.66 14.51
C THR A 236 -2.04 -0.02 15.02
N GLY A 237 -1.49 0.96 14.30
CA GLY A 237 -0.25 1.65 14.64
C GLY A 237 1.03 0.93 14.19
N ASP A 238 0.92 -0.15 13.41
CA ASP A 238 2.07 -0.80 12.77
C ASP A 238 2.50 0.00 11.53
N LEU A 239 3.18 1.12 11.78
CA LEU A 239 3.63 2.01 10.72
C LEU A 239 4.67 1.35 9.81
N ARG A 240 5.55 0.50 10.37
CA ARG A 240 6.65 -0.10 9.61
C ARG A 240 6.13 -1.17 8.67
N GLY A 241 5.30 -2.08 9.18
CA GLY A 241 4.65 -3.07 8.32
C GLY A 241 3.72 -2.43 7.26
N ALA A 242 3.10 -1.28 7.55
CA ALA A 242 2.38 -0.53 6.52
C ALA A 242 3.32 0.02 5.44
N GLY A 243 4.41 0.69 5.84
CA GLY A 243 5.42 1.23 4.93
C GLY A 243 6.03 0.17 4.02
N ASP A 244 6.40 -0.99 4.56
CA ASP A 244 6.98 -2.10 3.80
C ASP A 244 6.01 -2.60 2.72
N ARG A 245 4.72 -2.74 3.04
CA ARG A 245 3.68 -3.17 2.08
C ARG A 245 3.42 -2.13 1.00
N ILE A 246 3.43 -0.84 1.35
CA ILE A 246 3.26 0.25 0.40
C ILE A 246 4.46 0.33 -0.55
N ALA A 247 5.68 0.16 -0.03
CA ALA A 247 6.89 0.08 -0.84
C ALA A 247 6.84 -1.10 -1.81
N ALA A 248 6.49 -2.30 -1.33
CA ALA A 248 6.30 -3.48 -2.18
C ALA A 248 5.26 -3.23 -3.28
N ALA A 249 4.10 -2.64 -2.93
CA ALA A 249 3.07 -2.32 -3.92
C ALA A 249 3.58 -1.34 -5.00
N ARG A 250 4.37 -0.33 -4.62
CA ARG A 250 4.99 0.62 -5.54
C ARG A 250 6.00 -0.04 -6.47
N ASP A 251 6.74 -1.03 -5.98
CA ASP A 251 7.74 -1.75 -6.77
C ASP A 251 7.10 -2.61 -7.88
N TYR A 252 5.90 -3.15 -7.64
CA TYR A 252 5.13 -3.90 -8.66
C TYR A 252 4.33 -2.99 -9.60
N ASP A 253 3.69 -1.94 -9.07
CA ASP A 253 2.91 -0.99 -9.86
C ASP A 253 2.80 0.38 -9.16
N ALA A 254 3.69 1.31 -9.54
CA ALA A 254 3.66 2.68 -9.05
C ALA A 254 2.40 3.47 -9.48
N GLY A 255 1.63 2.99 -10.47
CA GLY A 255 0.42 3.62 -10.97
C GLY A 255 -0.88 3.07 -10.38
N HIS A 256 -0.81 2.13 -9.44
CA HIS A 256 -2.00 1.49 -8.87
C HIS A 256 -2.93 2.50 -8.18
N VAL A 257 -4.25 2.36 -8.42
CA VAL A 257 -5.27 3.36 -8.05
C VAL A 257 -5.34 3.66 -6.55
N ASP A 258 -5.12 2.65 -5.70
CA ASP A 258 -5.20 2.76 -4.24
C ASP A 258 -3.90 3.29 -3.59
N LEU A 259 -2.80 3.37 -4.33
CA LEU A 259 -1.49 3.72 -3.78
C LEU A 259 -1.46 5.16 -3.23
N PRO A 260 -1.93 6.19 -3.95
CA PRO A 260 -1.85 7.58 -3.48
C PRO A 260 -2.60 7.82 -2.16
N ASP A 261 -3.81 7.26 -2.02
CA ASP A 261 -4.62 7.40 -0.81
C ASP A 261 -3.97 6.69 0.38
N THR A 262 -3.35 5.54 0.13
CA THR A 262 -2.66 4.76 1.17
C THR A 262 -1.36 5.45 1.62
N ASP A 263 -0.60 6.03 0.68
CA ASP A 263 0.58 6.87 0.96
C ASP A 263 0.21 8.13 1.75
N ALA A 264 -0.87 8.80 1.38
CA ALA A 264 -1.38 9.97 2.10
C ALA A 264 -1.69 9.62 3.56
N ARG A 265 -2.33 8.47 3.80
CA ARG A 265 -2.62 8.00 5.16
C ARG A 265 -1.35 7.70 5.96
N LEU A 266 -0.35 7.06 5.36
CA LEU A 266 0.94 6.82 6.04
C LEU A 266 1.59 8.17 6.43
N THR A 267 1.58 9.14 5.52
CA THR A 267 2.13 10.47 5.76
C THR A 267 1.44 11.18 6.93
N GLU A 268 0.10 11.13 6.99
CA GLU A 268 -0.67 11.69 8.10
C GLU A 268 -0.32 11.06 9.45
N GLU A 269 -0.11 9.74 9.49
CA GLU A 269 0.27 9.02 10.72
C GLU A 269 1.71 9.34 11.15
N LEU A 270 2.64 9.49 10.20
CA LEU A 270 4.00 9.95 10.48
C LEU A 270 3.98 11.39 11.03
N ASP A 271 3.16 12.28 10.47
CA ASP A 271 2.99 13.64 10.99
C ASP A 271 2.34 13.67 12.38
N ALA A 272 1.37 12.79 12.63
CA ALA A 272 0.81 12.61 13.97
C ALA A 272 1.88 12.13 14.95
N LEU A 273 2.75 11.21 14.55
CA LEU A 273 3.89 10.77 15.35
C LEU A 273 4.87 11.91 15.64
N ARG A 274 5.21 12.75 14.65
CA ARG A 274 6.04 13.96 14.85
C ARG A 274 5.45 14.89 15.91
N ARG A 275 4.14 15.19 15.81
CA ARG A 275 3.44 16.03 16.81
C ARG A 275 3.44 15.40 18.20
N ARG A 276 3.22 14.08 18.30
CA ARG A 276 3.29 13.35 19.57
C ARG A 276 4.68 13.40 20.19
N ALA A 277 5.73 13.19 19.40
CA ALA A 277 7.12 13.25 19.83
C ALA A 277 7.48 14.63 20.41
N ALA A 278 7.10 15.71 19.73
CA ALA A 278 7.26 17.07 20.21
C ALA A 278 6.49 17.33 21.51
N ALA A 279 5.23 16.88 21.60
CA ALA A 279 4.42 17.01 22.81
C ALA A 279 4.98 16.21 24.00
N SER A 280 5.54 15.02 23.76
CA SER A 280 6.25 14.22 24.76
C SER A 280 7.44 14.99 25.34
N LEU A 281 8.23 15.64 24.49
CA LEU A 281 9.37 16.47 24.91
C LEU A 281 8.90 17.68 25.73
N ALA A 282 7.89 18.41 25.25
CA ALA A 282 7.33 19.56 25.94
C ALA A 282 6.76 19.20 27.33
N ALA A 283 6.26 17.96 27.48
CA ALA A 283 5.79 17.42 28.75
C ALA A 283 6.92 16.88 29.65
N GLY A 284 8.19 17.00 29.25
CA GLY A 284 9.37 16.54 30.01
C GLY A 284 9.64 15.03 29.92
N ARG A 285 8.90 14.29 29.09
CA ARG A 285 9.09 12.84 28.84
C ARG A 285 10.12 12.64 27.73
N ILE A 286 11.37 12.99 28.01
CA ILE A 286 12.47 13.03 27.05
C ILE A 286 12.71 11.65 26.44
N GLU A 287 12.74 10.60 27.27
CA GLU A 287 13.03 9.22 26.87
C GLU A 287 12.00 8.71 25.85
N ARG A 288 10.71 9.01 26.11
CA ARG A 288 9.61 8.68 25.20
C ARG A 288 9.71 9.43 23.89
N SER A 289 9.99 10.74 23.96
CA SER A 289 10.18 11.58 22.77
C SER A 289 11.31 11.06 21.88
N VAL A 290 12.45 10.68 22.47
CA VAL A 290 13.59 10.09 21.76
C VAL A 290 13.21 8.80 21.03
N ALA A 291 12.46 7.91 21.68
CA ALA A 291 11.97 6.70 21.03
C ALA A 291 11.05 7.03 19.84
N GLU A 292 10.13 7.98 20.01
CA GLU A 292 9.20 8.42 18.95
C GLU A 292 9.96 9.06 17.76
N TRP A 293 10.98 9.89 18.01
CA TRP A 293 11.84 10.47 16.96
C TRP A 293 12.71 9.42 16.25
N ARG A 294 13.27 8.44 16.97
CA ARG A 294 14.04 7.34 16.37
C ARG A 294 13.18 6.48 15.45
N THR A 295 11.91 6.27 15.80
CA THR A 295 10.97 5.58 14.91
C THR A 295 10.81 6.33 13.59
N LEU A 296 10.72 7.66 13.60
CA LEU A 296 10.64 8.47 12.38
C LEU A 296 11.91 8.36 11.53
N LEU A 297 13.10 8.42 12.15
CA LEU A 297 14.39 8.24 11.47
C LEU A 297 14.59 6.84 10.87
N ALA A 298 13.81 5.85 11.33
CA ALA A 298 13.82 4.51 10.77
C ALA A 298 13.05 4.40 9.44
N PHE A 299 12.23 5.42 9.09
CA PHE A 299 11.61 5.57 7.77
C PHE A 299 12.44 6.46 6.86
N ASP A 300 12.95 7.57 7.39
CA ASP A 300 13.80 8.51 6.68
C ASP A 300 14.93 8.97 7.59
N ALA A 301 16.13 8.41 7.36
CA ALA A 301 17.32 8.70 8.16
C ALA A 301 17.75 10.18 8.04
N ASP A 302 17.36 10.84 6.95
CA ASP A 302 17.69 12.22 6.63
C ASP A 302 16.57 13.21 6.99
N ASP A 303 15.50 12.77 7.69
CA ASP A 303 14.39 13.65 8.11
C ASP A 303 14.92 14.79 9.02
N PRO A 304 14.96 16.04 8.52
CA PRO A 304 15.56 17.14 9.25
C PRO A 304 14.74 17.53 10.50
N ILE A 305 13.43 17.27 10.49
CA ILE A 305 12.55 17.55 11.63
C ILE A 305 12.84 16.55 12.75
N ALA A 306 12.99 15.26 12.41
CA ALA A 306 13.29 14.23 13.40
C ALA A 306 14.72 14.37 13.97
N GLN A 307 15.70 14.69 13.12
CA GLN A 307 17.07 15.01 13.57
C GLN A 307 17.08 16.22 14.52
N ARG A 308 16.35 17.29 14.17
CA ARG A 308 16.20 18.45 15.04
C ARG A 308 15.53 18.10 16.36
N GLY A 309 14.48 17.28 16.34
CA GLY A 309 13.80 16.79 17.54
C GLY A 309 14.71 16.03 18.50
N LEU A 310 15.63 15.20 17.98
CA LEU A 310 16.66 14.55 18.80
C LEU A 310 17.69 15.54 19.37
N ALA A 311 18.08 16.57 18.61
CA ALA A 311 18.95 17.62 19.12
C ALA A 311 18.29 18.46 20.23
N ASP A 312 16.99 18.72 20.12
CA ASP A 312 16.21 19.39 21.16
C ASP A 312 16.07 18.48 22.41
N ALA A 313 15.88 17.17 22.22
CA ALA A 313 15.90 16.20 23.32
C ALA A 313 17.28 16.13 24.01
N ALA A 314 18.38 16.17 23.26
CA ALA A 314 19.74 16.26 23.79
C ALA A 314 19.93 17.52 24.65
N THR A 315 19.40 18.66 24.19
CA THR A 315 19.41 19.91 24.97
C THR A 315 18.61 19.78 26.26
N ALA A 316 17.45 19.11 26.23
CA ALA A 316 16.66 18.85 27.43
C ALA A 316 17.41 17.95 28.45
N TYR A 317 18.12 16.94 27.97
CA TYR A 317 19.01 16.12 28.82
C TYR A 317 20.14 16.95 29.43
N ALA A 318 20.80 17.80 28.63
CA ALA A 318 21.85 18.70 29.10
C ALA A 318 21.35 19.64 30.21
N GLN A 319 20.16 20.24 30.05
CA GLN A 319 19.54 21.06 31.09
C GLN A 319 19.21 20.26 32.35
N ARG A 320 18.77 18.99 32.22
CA ARG A 320 18.53 18.10 33.36
C ARG A 320 19.84 17.80 34.09
N ALA A 321 20.93 17.57 33.37
CA ALA A 321 22.26 17.38 33.95
C ALA A 321 22.71 18.58 34.79
N GLU A 322 22.54 19.81 34.28
CA GLU A 322 22.89 21.01 35.03
C GLU A 322 22.12 21.14 36.35
N ARG A 323 20.82 20.80 36.34
CA ARG A 323 20.01 20.79 37.58
C ARG A 323 20.55 19.80 38.59
N HIS A 324 20.85 18.57 38.17
CA HIS A 324 21.47 17.57 39.04
C HIS A 324 22.81 18.06 39.61
N ALA A 325 23.65 18.70 38.79
CA ALA A 325 24.94 19.22 39.24
C ALA A 325 24.82 20.40 40.23
N ARG A 326 23.81 21.26 40.10
CA ARG A 326 23.50 22.31 41.10
C ARG A 326 23.12 21.73 42.46
N ASP A 327 22.54 20.54 42.47
CA ASP A 327 22.20 19.78 43.67
C ASP A 327 23.32 18.84 44.13
N PHE A 328 24.52 18.97 43.56
CA PHE A 328 25.68 18.09 43.81
C PHE A 328 25.41 16.60 43.55
N ASN A 329 24.42 16.29 42.72
CA ASN A 329 24.14 14.93 42.26
C ASN A 329 24.89 14.67 40.96
N PHE A 330 26.19 14.46 41.08
CA PHE A 330 27.06 14.39 39.91
C PHE A 330 26.92 13.09 39.11
N ALA A 331 26.62 11.97 39.77
CA ALA A 331 26.41 10.69 39.08
C ALA A 331 25.20 10.76 38.12
N ASP A 332 24.09 11.33 38.54
CA ASP A 332 22.93 11.54 37.66
C ASP A 332 23.22 12.60 36.60
N ALA A 333 23.94 13.67 36.94
CA ALA A 333 24.36 14.67 35.96
C ALA A 333 25.18 14.04 34.82
N ASP A 334 26.13 13.16 35.14
CA ASP A 334 26.94 12.45 34.15
C ASP A 334 26.08 11.50 33.31
N ALA A 335 25.11 10.81 33.93
CA ALA A 335 24.19 9.94 33.20
C ALA A 335 23.38 10.73 32.17
N GLN A 336 22.80 11.87 32.56
CA GLN A 336 22.06 12.72 31.63
C GLN A 336 22.97 13.30 30.52
N LEU A 337 24.22 13.69 30.84
CA LEU A 337 25.18 14.15 29.82
C LEU A 337 25.58 13.06 28.84
N ARG A 338 25.71 11.80 29.27
CA ARG A 338 25.98 10.68 28.36
C ARG A 338 24.86 10.52 27.34
N GLU A 339 23.60 10.50 27.78
CA GLU A 339 22.45 10.43 26.87
C GLU A 339 22.42 11.63 25.91
N ALA A 340 22.66 12.84 26.41
CA ALA A 340 22.73 14.03 25.56
C ALA A 340 23.80 13.92 24.46
N ARG A 341 24.99 13.43 24.79
CA ARG A 341 26.11 13.25 23.84
C ARG A 341 25.83 12.15 22.83
N LEU A 342 25.13 11.07 23.21
CA LEU A 342 24.73 10.02 22.27
C LEU A 342 23.75 10.52 21.22
N LEU A 343 22.91 11.50 21.56
CA LEU A 343 21.91 12.06 20.66
C LEU A 343 22.46 13.20 19.80
N ALA A 344 23.32 14.04 20.34
CA ALA A 344 23.91 15.17 19.62
C ALA A 344 25.37 15.41 20.07
N PRO A 345 26.34 14.64 19.54
CA PRO A 345 27.75 14.72 19.94
C PRO A 345 28.35 16.12 19.75
N ASP A 346 28.00 16.78 18.65
CA ASP A 346 28.57 18.07 18.26
C ASP A 346 27.81 19.29 18.81
N SER A 347 26.78 19.05 19.65
CA SER A 347 25.94 20.12 20.17
C SER A 347 26.71 21.03 21.13
N GLU A 348 26.71 22.33 20.84
CA GLU A 348 27.26 23.37 21.73
C GLU A 348 26.55 23.40 23.09
N SER A 349 25.23 23.22 23.13
CA SER A 349 24.47 23.22 24.39
C SER A 349 24.88 22.06 25.30
N VAL A 350 25.20 20.90 24.73
CA VAL A 350 25.67 19.72 25.45
C VAL A 350 27.09 19.92 25.98
N ARG A 351 27.98 20.53 25.18
CA ARG A 351 29.34 20.91 25.63
C ARG A 351 29.29 21.93 26.77
N ALA A 352 28.52 23.00 26.61
CA ALA A 352 28.36 24.05 27.62
C ALA A 352 27.79 23.51 28.95
N ALA A 353 26.83 22.57 28.88
CA ALA A 353 26.33 21.88 30.06
C ALA A 353 27.41 21.01 30.73
N GLY A 354 28.24 20.33 29.94
CA GLY A 354 29.43 19.63 30.44
C GLY A 354 30.35 20.53 31.27
N ASP A 355 30.72 21.69 30.71
CA ASP A 355 31.53 22.68 31.43
C ASP A 355 30.84 23.21 32.69
N SER A 356 29.51 23.36 32.65
CA SER A 356 28.68 23.78 33.78
C SER A 356 28.70 22.76 34.93
N VAL A 357 28.65 21.46 34.60
CA VAL A 357 28.80 20.36 35.57
C VAL A 357 30.19 20.38 36.19
N GLU A 358 31.26 20.52 35.39
CA GLU A 358 32.64 20.57 35.89
C GLU A 358 32.89 21.80 36.79
N ARG A 359 32.38 22.98 36.41
CA ARG A 359 32.41 24.17 37.28
C ARG A 359 31.68 23.92 38.61
N SER A 360 30.60 23.15 38.60
CA SER A 360 29.86 22.80 39.81
C SER A 360 30.64 21.83 40.71
N ARG A 361 31.37 20.86 40.13
CA ARG A 361 32.34 20.01 40.85
C ARG A 361 33.47 20.82 41.46
N ALA A 362 34.07 21.74 40.70
CA ALA A 362 35.14 22.60 41.20
C ALA A 362 34.67 23.46 42.38
N ARG A 363 33.47 24.05 42.30
CA ARG A 363 32.86 24.78 43.42
C ARG A 363 32.61 23.88 44.63
N HIS A 364 32.09 22.66 44.42
CA HIS A 364 31.91 21.68 45.50
C HIS A 364 33.23 21.34 46.19
N ALA A 365 34.30 21.07 45.41
CA ALA A 365 35.62 20.76 45.95
C ALA A 365 36.22 21.93 46.78
N GLN A 366 35.90 23.17 46.42
CA GLN A 366 36.32 24.37 47.16
C GLN A 366 35.50 24.58 48.45
N LEU A 367 34.19 24.32 48.41
CA LEU A 367 33.26 24.53 49.53
C LEU A 367 33.13 23.33 50.48
N GLY A 368 33.60 22.15 50.06
CA GLY A 368 33.42 20.89 50.78
C GLY A 368 34.15 20.88 52.12
N PRO A 369 33.53 20.36 53.20
CA PRO A 369 34.20 20.19 54.48
C PRO A 369 35.45 19.30 54.33
N ARG A 370 36.62 19.81 54.69
CA ARG A 370 37.88 19.04 54.77
C ARG A 370 37.87 18.14 56.02
N LEU A 371 36.86 17.28 56.13
CA LEU A 371 36.75 16.31 57.21
C LEU A 371 37.66 15.10 56.93
N PRO A 372 38.33 14.56 57.98
CA PRO A 372 39.01 13.28 57.91
C PRO A 372 38.08 12.17 57.37
N PRO A 373 38.58 11.19 56.59
CA PRO A 373 37.73 10.18 55.96
C PRO A 373 36.88 9.36 56.93
N ALA A 374 37.36 9.09 58.15
CA ALA A 374 36.59 8.36 59.17
C ALA A 374 35.42 9.18 59.72
N GLU A 375 35.66 10.47 60.02
CA GLU A 375 34.64 11.37 60.54
C GLU A 375 33.56 11.65 59.48
N ARG A 376 33.98 11.84 58.22
CA ARG A 376 33.06 12.01 57.09
C ARG A 376 32.11 10.82 56.95
N ARG A 377 32.64 9.59 56.96
CA ARG A 377 31.83 8.36 56.89
C ARG A 377 30.82 8.27 58.03
N ARG A 378 31.26 8.56 59.26
CA ARG A 378 30.36 8.59 60.43
C ARG A 378 29.24 9.62 60.26
N ARG A 379 29.57 10.83 59.78
CA ARG A 379 28.57 11.89 59.57
C ARG A 379 27.57 11.54 58.48
N ILE A 380 28.01 10.93 57.38
CA ILE A 380 27.14 10.43 56.31
C ILE A 380 26.19 9.38 56.86
N ALA A 381 26.69 8.38 57.60
CA ALA A 381 25.86 7.34 58.20
C ALA A 381 24.77 7.92 59.12
N THR A 382 25.13 8.92 59.94
CA THR A 382 24.15 9.63 60.78
C THR A 382 23.09 10.35 59.94
N LEU A 383 23.49 11.10 58.90
CA LEU A 383 22.55 11.82 58.04
C LEU A 383 21.58 10.86 57.31
N LEU A 384 22.07 9.71 56.84
CA LEU A 384 21.24 8.69 56.20
C LEU A 384 20.26 8.04 57.19
N GLN A 385 20.69 7.82 58.44
CA GLN A 385 19.81 7.33 59.50
C GLN A 385 18.72 8.35 59.86
N GLU A 386 19.08 9.62 60.01
CA GLU A 386 18.13 10.72 60.26
C GLU A 386 17.13 10.87 59.10
N ALA A 387 17.61 10.74 57.85
CA ALA A 387 16.75 10.76 56.67
C ALA A 387 15.73 9.61 56.68
N ALA A 388 16.16 8.39 57.00
CA ALA A 388 15.28 7.23 57.09
C ALA A 388 14.23 7.39 58.21
N ALA A 389 14.61 8.00 59.34
CA ALA A 389 13.69 8.30 60.42
C ALA A 389 12.65 9.36 60.00
N ALA A 390 13.06 10.40 59.28
CA ALA A 390 12.15 11.41 58.72
C ALA A 390 11.20 10.79 57.68
N GLU A 391 11.71 9.92 56.80
CA GLU A 391 10.92 9.17 55.82
C GLU A 391 9.83 8.32 56.50
N ALA A 392 10.17 7.60 57.58
CA ALA A 392 9.22 6.79 58.34
C ALA A 392 8.07 7.61 58.95
N ARG A 393 8.36 8.84 59.39
CA ARG A 393 7.34 9.79 59.88
C ARG A 393 6.51 10.40 58.76
N GLY A 394 7.01 10.39 57.52
CA GLY A 394 6.40 11.06 56.36
C GLY A 394 6.92 12.48 56.14
N ASP A 395 7.97 12.88 56.86
CA ASP A 395 8.61 14.21 56.79
C ASP A 395 9.56 14.28 55.57
N LEU A 396 8.99 14.18 54.37
CA LEU A 396 9.79 13.99 53.15
C LEU A 396 10.46 15.29 52.65
N LEU A 397 9.72 16.40 52.71
CA LEU A 397 10.22 17.76 52.37
C LEU A 397 9.92 18.80 53.45
N SER A 398 9.03 18.47 54.38
CA SER A 398 8.61 19.35 55.46
C SER A 398 8.83 18.63 56.78
N PRO A 399 9.30 19.32 57.85
CA PRO A 399 9.72 20.73 57.88
C PRO A 399 11.12 20.95 57.22
N PRO A 400 11.40 22.16 56.72
CA PRO A 400 12.69 22.47 56.10
C PRO A 400 13.85 22.33 57.11
N GLY A 401 14.95 21.75 56.66
CA GLY A 401 16.17 21.49 57.46
C GLY A 401 16.20 20.11 58.13
N ASP A 402 15.04 19.57 58.50
CA ASP A 402 14.92 18.27 59.17
C ASP A 402 14.29 17.17 58.30
N SER A 403 13.84 17.52 57.10
CA SER A 403 13.20 16.60 56.18
C SER A 403 14.17 15.51 55.67
N ALA A 404 13.61 14.39 55.23
CA ALA A 404 14.38 13.31 54.63
C ALA A 404 15.22 13.81 53.44
N TYR A 405 14.64 14.68 52.61
CA TYR A 405 15.33 15.31 51.49
C TYR A 405 16.52 16.18 51.94
N ASP A 406 16.34 17.01 52.97
CA ASP A 406 17.39 17.91 53.47
C ASP A 406 18.57 17.13 54.04
N ARG A 407 18.28 16.06 54.78
CA ARG A 407 19.32 15.17 55.34
C ARG A 407 20.10 14.45 54.24
N ILE A 408 19.43 13.97 53.20
CA ILE A 408 20.09 13.35 52.03
C ILE A 408 20.88 14.39 51.22
N ARG A 409 20.36 15.61 51.07
CA ARG A 409 21.08 16.71 50.42
C ARG A 409 22.35 17.09 51.20
N ALA A 410 22.27 17.15 52.53
CA ALA A 410 23.45 17.36 53.37
C ALA A 410 24.46 16.21 53.24
N ALA A 411 24.00 14.96 53.11
CA ALA A 411 24.88 13.80 52.89
C ALA A 411 25.58 13.89 51.51
N ARG A 412 24.86 14.29 50.45
CA ARG A 412 25.43 14.53 49.11
C ARG A 412 26.50 15.61 49.12
N LEU A 413 26.34 16.65 49.92
CA LEU A 413 27.36 17.69 50.08
C LEU A 413 28.68 17.12 50.64
N LEU A 414 28.63 16.08 51.48
CA LEU A 414 29.82 15.45 52.06
C LEU A 414 30.44 14.39 51.15
N ALA A 415 29.62 13.61 50.46
CA ALA A 415 30.05 12.59 49.52
C ALA A 415 29.05 12.45 48.36
N PRO A 416 29.27 13.19 47.25
CA PRO A 416 28.35 13.19 46.12
C PRO A 416 28.39 11.89 45.30
N ASP A 417 29.50 11.16 45.35
CA ASP A 417 29.71 9.89 44.64
C ASP A 417 29.48 8.66 45.53
N ASP A 418 28.93 8.85 46.74
CA ASP A 418 28.66 7.75 47.66
C ASP A 418 27.41 6.96 47.25
N ALA A 419 27.56 5.64 47.11
CA ALA A 419 26.50 4.75 46.64
C ALA A 419 25.30 4.68 47.60
N ASP A 420 25.50 4.83 48.91
CA ASP A 420 24.42 4.78 49.89
C ASP A 420 23.58 6.06 49.83
N VAL A 421 24.25 7.19 49.65
CA VAL A 421 23.61 8.49 49.42
C VAL A 421 22.82 8.49 48.12
N ALA A 422 23.38 7.94 47.04
CA ALA A 422 22.68 7.80 45.76
C ALA A 422 21.41 6.92 45.90
N ARG A 423 21.54 5.76 46.55
CA ARG A 423 20.40 4.86 46.82
C ARG A 423 19.30 5.53 47.66
N ALA A 424 19.69 6.27 48.70
CA ALA A 424 18.74 7.03 49.51
C ALA A 424 18.01 8.10 48.70
N SER A 425 18.72 8.83 47.84
CA SER A 425 18.16 9.86 46.96
C SER A 425 17.08 9.29 46.03
N VAL A 426 17.37 8.16 45.36
CA VAL A 426 16.45 7.51 44.42
C VAL A 426 15.19 6.99 45.11
N ARG A 427 15.28 6.56 46.38
CA ARG A 427 14.15 5.99 47.13
C ARG A 427 13.09 7.02 47.53
N LEU A 428 13.43 8.31 47.60
CA LEU A 428 12.52 9.35 48.11
C LEU A 428 11.19 9.45 47.35
N LEU A 429 11.22 9.38 46.01
CA LEU A 429 9.99 9.49 45.22
C LEU A 429 9.08 8.26 45.40
N PRO A 430 9.56 7.00 45.29
CA PRO A 430 8.80 5.83 45.68
C PRO A 430 8.22 5.92 47.10
N ALA A 431 9.01 6.39 48.08
CA ALA A 431 8.56 6.59 49.45
C ALA A 431 7.45 7.64 49.56
N ALA A 432 7.52 8.73 48.80
CA ALA A 432 6.47 9.74 48.73
C ALA A 432 5.16 9.19 48.16
N ARG A 433 5.23 8.35 47.12
CA ARG A 433 4.07 7.64 46.57
C ARG A 433 3.45 6.70 47.61
N GLN A 434 4.27 5.90 48.29
CA GLN A 434 3.81 4.99 49.34
C GLN A 434 3.20 5.74 50.53
N CYS A 435 3.82 6.85 50.96
CA CYS A 435 3.31 7.71 52.02
C CYS A 435 1.92 8.27 51.65
N PHE A 436 1.76 8.76 50.42
CA PHE A 436 0.48 9.26 49.93
C PHE A 436 -0.61 8.19 50.02
N ASP A 437 -0.35 6.99 49.50
CA ASP A 437 -1.32 5.89 49.53
C ASP A 437 -1.62 5.41 50.95
N ALA A 438 -0.62 5.38 51.84
CA ALA A 438 -0.81 5.08 53.26
C ALA A 438 -1.66 6.15 53.96
N GLY A 439 -1.42 7.44 53.68
CA GLY A 439 -2.22 8.56 54.19
C GLY A 439 -3.68 8.46 53.77
N LEU A 440 -3.95 8.13 52.49
CA LEU A 440 -5.31 7.90 52.00
C LEU A 440 -5.98 6.71 52.69
N ARG A 441 -5.28 5.58 52.87
CA ARG A 441 -5.84 4.39 53.56
C ARG A 441 -6.15 4.65 55.02
N ALA A 442 -5.30 5.40 55.70
CA ALA A 442 -5.49 5.77 57.11
C ALA A 442 -6.47 6.95 57.32
N ASN A 443 -7.09 7.46 56.25
CA ASN A 443 -7.91 8.68 56.24
C ASN A 443 -7.20 9.93 56.81
N ASN A 444 -5.86 9.94 56.80
CA ASN A 444 -5.06 11.09 57.21
C ASN A 444 -4.77 11.96 55.98
N LEU A 445 -5.75 12.80 55.62
CA LEU A 445 -5.68 13.60 54.39
C LEU A 445 -4.64 14.72 54.45
N ALA A 446 -4.29 15.21 55.64
CA ALA A 446 -3.20 16.18 55.82
C ALA A 446 -1.85 15.55 55.45
N ARG A 447 -1.57 14.33 55.95
CA ARG A 447 -0.37 13.56 55.56
C ARG A 447 -0.37 13.25 54.06
N ALA A 448 -1.53 12.83 53.52
CA ALA A 448 -1.64 12.58 52.09
C ALA A 448 -1.34 13.84 51.25
N ARG A 449 -1.81 15.02 51.67
CA ARG A 449 -1.47 16.29 50.98
C ARG A 449 0.03 16.59 51.06
N GLY A 450 0.65 16.52 52.24
CA GLY A 450 2.09 16.75 52.37
C GLY A 450 2.92 15.81 51.49
N CYS A 451 2.56 14.52 51.44
CA CYS A 451 3.23 13.55 50.57
C CYS A 451 2.92 13.74 49.08
N LEU A 452 1.76 14.28 48.72
CA LEU A 452 1.44 14.70 47.34
C LEU A 452 2.31 15.88 46.89
N ASP A 453 2.49 16.87 47.77
CA ASP A 453 3.35 18.01 47.52
C ASP A 453 4.82 17.56 47.39
N ALA A 454 5.23 16.58 48.21
CA ALA A 454 6.53 15.94 48.09
C ALA A 454 6.74 15.25 46.74
N ARG A 455 5.75 14.52 46.24
CA ARG A 455 5.79 13.92 44.90
C ARG A 455 5.97 14.98 43.81
N ALA A 456 5.24 16.10 43.90
CA ALA A 456 5.34 17.18 42.93
C ALA A 456 6.75 17.79 42.89
N ALA A 457 7.32 18.09 44.06
CA ALA A 457 8.65 18.70 44.16
C ALA A 457 9.79 17.73 43.82
N LEU A 458 9.61 16.42 44.06
CA LEU A 458 10.56 15.38 43.64
C LEU A 458 10.46 14.99 42.16
N GLY A 459 9.58 15.66 41.39
CA GLY A 459 9.47 15.45 39.94
C GLY A 459 8.71 14.20 39.53
N ASP A 460 7.66 13.82 40.28
CA ASP A 460 6.74 12.75 39.85
C ASP A 460 6.13 13.05 38.48
N ASP A 461 5.81 11.99 37.72
CA ASP A 461 5.21 12.13 36.39
C ASP A 461 3.90 12.92 36.47
N ALA A 462 3.72 13.87 35.54
CA ALA A 462 2.62 14.81 35.56
C ALA A 462 1.24 14.13 35.49
N SER A 463 1.12 13.00 34.78
CA SER A 463 -0.15 12.26 34.69
C SER A 463 -0.46 11.54 36.00
N THR A 464 0.55 10.91 36.59
CA THR A 464 0.47 10.23 37.89
C THR A 464 0.13 11.22 39.01
N LEU A 465 0.71 12.42 38.96
CA LEU A 465 0.45 13.49 39.91
C LEU A 465 -0.97 14.05 39.78
N ARG A 466 -1.48 14.25 38.55
CA ARG A 466 -2.88 14.64 38.30
C ARG A 466 -3.86 13.60 38.85
N GLN A 467 -3.61 12.32 38.61
CA GLN A 467 -4.45 11.24 39.13
C GLN A 467 -4.45 11.22 40.67
N ALA A 468 -3.30 11.43 41.30
CA ALA A 468 -3.18 11.51 42.75
C ALA A 468 -3.92 12.72 43.34
N ARG A 469 -3.80 13.91 42.72
CA ARG A 469 -4.58 15.10 43.07
C ARG A 469 -6.08 14.80 43.04
N ARG A 470 -6.58 14.22 41.95
CA ARG A 470 -7.98 13.86 41.80
C ARG A 470 -8.47 12.89 42.87
N ARG A 471 -7.70 11.83 43.18
CA ARG A 471 -8.01 10.87 44.25
C ARG A 471 -8.14 11.56 45.61
N LEU A 472 -7.22 12.47 45.94
CA LEU A 472 -7.26 13.22 47.20
C LEU A 472 -8.44 14.20 47.25
N ALA A 473 -8.69 14.94 46.17
CA ALA A 473 -9.82 15.86 46.06
C ALA A 473 -11.17 15.14 46.19
N GLN A 474 -11.32 13.97 45.57
CA GLN A 474 -12.51 13.12 45.72
C GLN A 474 -12.72 12.65 47.16
N ARG A 475 -11.65 12.32 47.90
CA ARG A 475 -11.75 11.97 49.33
C ARG A 475 -12.22 13.15 50.18
N TRP A 476 -11.76 14.37 49.89
CA TRP A 476 -12.26 15.58 50.56
C TRP A 476 -13.75 15.81 50.27
N LEU A 477 -14.22 15.62 49.03
CA LEU A 477 -15.64 15.71 48.71
C LEU A 477 -16.47 14.70 49.51
N ALA A 478 -16.02 13.45 49.64
CA ALA A 478 -16.72 12.45 50.44
C ALA A 478 -16.83 12.82 51.93
N ILE A 479 -15.78 13.40 52.52
CA ILE A 479 -15.85 13.96 53.88
C ILE A 479 -16.82 15.14 53.94
N GLY A 480 -16.85 15.98 52.89
CA GLY A 480 -17.82 17.05 52.76
C GLY A 480 -19.26 16.55 52.78
N ASP A 481 -19.54 15.47 52.05
CA ASP A 481 -20.85 14.80 52.01
C ASP A 481 -21.27 14.29 53.39
N GLU A 482 -20.37 13.63 54.11
CA GLU A 482 -20.62 13.15 55.47
C GLU A 482 -20.93 14.31 56.43
N ARG A 483 -20.13 15.38 56.38
CA ARG A 483 -20.32 16.58 57.22
C ARG A 483 -21.62 17.32 56.89
N LEU A 484 -21.96 17.41 55.61
CA LEU A 484 -23.21 17.99 55.15
C LEU A 484 -24.41 17.20 55.68
N GLY A 485 -24.34 15.86 55.61
CA GLY A 485 -25.36 14.98 56.18
C GLY A 485 -25.50 15.12 57.71
N ALA A 486 -24.40 15.42 58.41
CA ALA A 486 -24.39 15.71 59.84
C ALA A 486 -24.78 17.17 60.19
N GLY A 487 -25.18 18.00 59.22
CA GLY A 487 -25.53 19.40 59.43
C GLY A 487 -24.35 20.35 59.66
N ASN A 488 -23.11 19.87 59.57
CA ASN A 488 -21.92 20.70 59.70
C ASN A 488 -21.59 21.42 58.38
N LEU A 489 -22.33 22.51 58.11
CA LEU A 489 -22.20 23.29 56.88
C LEU A 489 -20.80 23.91 56.72
N ALA A 490 -20.22 24.45 57.80
CA ALA A 490 -18.89 25.05 57.77
C ALA A 490 -17.81 24.02 57.41
N GLY A 491 -17.90 22.82 57.98
CA GLY A 491 -16.97 21.74 57.70
C GLY A 491 -17.14 21.14 56.29
N ALA A 492 -18.35 21.17 55.74
CA ALA A 492 -18.65 20.78 54.36
C ALA A 492 -18.11 21.80 53.35
N ASP A 493 -18.27 23.10 53.62
CA ASP A 493 -17.72 24.17 52.79
C ASP A 493 -16.18 24.14 52.74
N ALA A 494 -15.54 23.99 53.91
CA ALA A 494 -14.09 23.84 53.99
C ALA A 494 -13.57 22.64 53.20
N ALA A 495 -14.28 21.51 53.22
CA ALA A 495 -13.92 20.32 52.45
C ALA A 495 -14.04 20.54 50.93
N LEU A 496 -15.08 21.26 50.49
CA LEU A 496 -15.23 21.64 49.08
C LEU A 496 -14.13 22.60 48.61
N ALA A 497 -13.77 23.58 49.44
CA ALA A 497 -12.68 24.51 49.13
C ALA A 497 -11.34 23.76 48.95
N LEU A 498 -11.02 22.85 49.87
CA LEU A 498 -9.82 22.00 49.78
C LEU A 498 -9.84 21.11 48.53
N ALA A 499 -10.98 20.48 48.21
CA ALA A 499 -11.09 19.64 47.02
C ALA A 499 -10.80 20.44 45.73
N ARG A 500 -11.32 21.67 45.62
CA ARG A 500 -11.11 22.55 44.46
C ARG A 500 -9.70 23.10 44.36
N ASP A 501 -9.06 23.39 45.49
CA ASP A 501 -7.64 23.78 45.51
C ASP A 501 -6.73 22.66 44.98
N ILE A 502 -7.02 21.43 45.37
CA ILE A 502 -6.22 20.26 44.98
C ILE A 502 -6.44 19.89 43.51
N ASP A 503 -7.70 19.86 43.06
CA ASP A 503 -8.09 19.60 41.67
C ASP A 503 -9.31 20.46 41.31
N PRO A 504 -9.11 21.57 40.56
CA PRO A 504 -10.20 22.48 40.18
C PRO A 504 -11.33 21.80 39.38
N GLY A 505 -11.01 20.72 38.67
CA GLY A 505 -11.93 19.97 37.82
C GLY A 505 -12.39 18.64 38.46
N VAL A 506 -12.29 18.49 39.78
CA VAL A 506 -12.66 17.25 40.46
C VAL A 506 -14.16 16.92 40.23
N PRO A 507 -14.50 15.72 39.74
CA PRO A 507 -15.88 15.34 39.46
C PRO A 507 -16.77 15.46 40.69
N GLY A 508 -18.02 15.89 40.49
CA GLY A 508 -19.01 16.02 41.56
C GLY A 508 -18.94 17.33 42.35
N HIS A 509 -17.86 18.12 42.25
CA HIS A 509 -17.72 19.37 43.02
C HIS A 509 -18.82 20.41 42.75
N ALA A 510 -19.36 20.47 41.53
CA ALA A 510 -20.42 21.41 41.16
C ALA A 510 -21.78 21.00 41.76
N GLU A 511 -22.05 19.70 41.77
CA GLU A 511 -23.26 19.14 42.37
C GLU A 511 -23.24 19.27 43.89
N PHE A 512 -22.12 18.91 44.53
CA PHE A 512 -21.91 19.09 45.96
C PHE A 512 -22.12 20.55 46.37
N ALA A 513 -21.55 21.50 45.63
CA ALA A 513 -21.72 22.93 45.90
C ALA A 513 -23.17 23.44 45.74
N ARG A 514 -23.98 22.82 44.88
CA ARG A 514 -25.43 23.11 44.82
C ARG A 514 -26.12 22.62 46.08
N ARG A 515 -25.89 21.36 46.46
CA ARG A 515 -26.48 20.75 47.67
C ARG A 515 -26.12 21.52 48.94
N LEU A 516 -24.86 21.91 49.09
CA LEU A 516 -24.39 22.72 50.21
C LEU A 516 -25.10 24.08 50.28
N ARG A 517 -25.25 24.77 49.14
CA ARG A 517 -26.00 26.05 49.08
C ARG A 517 -27.46 25.86 49.49
N THR A 518 -28.14 24.83 48.98
CA THR A 518 -29.53 24.54 49.37
C THR A 518 -29.65 24.30 50.88
N ALA A 519 -28.76 23.50 51.47
CA ALA A 519 -28.77 23.22 52.90
C ALA A 519 -28.50 24.49 53.75
N SER A 520 -27.61 25.39 53.29
CA SER A 520 -27.36 26.67 53.98
C SER A 520 -28.54 27.63 53.97
N LEU A 521 -29.43 27.53 52.97
CA LEU A 521 -30.63 28.35 52.87
C LEU A 521 -31.80 27.80 53.69
N SER A 522 -31.80 26.50 53.99
CA SER A 522 -32.84 25.83 54.80
C SER A 522 -32.51 25.74 56.29
N GLY A 523 -31.26 26.06 56.68
CA GLY A 523 -30.81 26.07 58.07
C GLY A 523 -30.83 27.45 58.76
N ASN A 524 -31.21 28.50 58.02
CA ASN A 524 -31.62 29.81 58.54
C ASN A 524 -33.15 29.87 58.58
#